data_AF-A0A1I0GMG4-F1
#
_entry.id   AF-A0A1I0GMG4-F1
#
_cell.length_a   1.000
_cell.length_b   1.000
_cell.length_c   1.000
_cell.angle_alpha   90.00
_cell.angle_beta   90.00
_cell.angle_gamma   90.00
#
_symmetry.space_group_name_H-M   'P 1'
#
loop_
_entity.id
_entity.type
_entity.pdbx_description
1 polymer ?
#
loop_
_entity_poly.entity_id
_entity_poly.type
_entity_poly.pdbx_seq_one_letter_code
_entity_poly.pdbx_strand_id
1 'polypeptide(L)'
;MARILVFVLGCFVTSSVLASPTANEFVPCKKLAVKLLEHCLADDEDHCWQRSKNAHDKCVSDVFKSHRDPAYLEARKQAEKQLKEQNKP
;
A
#
# COMPACT_ATOMS: atom_id res chain seq x y z
N MET A 1 0.50 -46.16 25.34
CA MET A 1 -0.34 -44.96 25.15
C MET A 1 0.54 -43.75 24.87
N ALA A 2 1.14 -43.64 23.68
CA ALA A 2 2.09 -42.56 23.35
C ALA A 2 2.07 -42.20 21.86
N ARG A 3 0.90 -42.26 21.22
CA ARG A 3 0.74 -42.00 19.78
C ARG A 3 -0.31 -40.95 19.43
N ILE A 4 -0.99 -40.37 20.43
CA ILE A 4 -2.12 -39.44 20.23
C ILE A 4 -1.71 -37.97 20.46
N LEU A 5 -0.46 -37.71 20.88
CA LEU A 5 0.00 -36.33 21.18
C LEU A 5 0.64 -35.58 20.00
N VAL A 6 0.84 -36.23 18.84
CA VAL A 6 1.56 -35.60 17.71
C VAL A 6 0.62 -34.84 16.77
N PHE A 7 -0.70 -35.10 16.79
CA PHE A 7 -1.63 -34.49 15.84
C PHE A 7 -2.04 -33.05 16.16
N VAL A 8 -1.86 -32.58 17.40
CA VAL A 8 -2.36 -31.25 17.83
C VAL A 8 -1.33 -30.14 17.61
N LEU A 9 -0.05 -30.47 17.40
CA LEU A 9 1.01 -29.47 17.20
C LEU A 9 1.13 -28.94 15.75
N GLY A 10 0.35 -29.47 14.79
CA GLY A 10 0.47 -29.12 13.37
C GLY A 10 -0.35 -27.90 12.93
N CYS A 11 -1.29 -27.40 13.73
CA CYS A 11 -2.25 -26.37 13.29
C CYS A 11 -1.86 -24.92 13.62
N PHE A 12 -0.69 -24.69 14.23
CA PHE A 12 -0.20 -23.34 14.57
C PHE A 12 0.78 -22.77 13.52
N VAL A 13 0.72 -23.24 12.27
CA VAL A 13 1.38 -22.53 11.16
C VAL A 13 0.48 -21.35 10.81
N THR A 14 0.66 -20.27 11.57
CA THR A 14 -0.11 -19.04 11.45
C THR A 14 -0.09 -18.54 10.02
N SER A 15 -1.28 -18.32 9.51
CA SER A 15 -1.61 -17.78 8.21
C SER A 15 -0.76 -16.54 7.93
N SER A 16 0.21 -16.67 7.03
CA SER A 16 0.66 -15.52 6.26
C SER A 16 -0.52 -15.15 5.38
N VAL A 17 -1.44 -14.34 5.90
CA VAL A 17 -2.66 -13.97 5.21
C VAL A 17 -2.22 -13.16 4.00
N LEU A 18 -2.25 -13.80 2.82
CA LEU A 18 -2.10 -13.22 1.48
C LEU A 18 -3.33 -12.36 1.14
N ALA A 19 -3.75 -11.52 2.08
CA ALA A 19 -4.86 -10.61 1.85
C ALA A 19 -4.33 -9.39 1.11
N SER A 20 -4.88 -9.11 -0.07
CA SER A 20 -4.68 -7.82 -0.69
C SER A 20 -5.30 -6.72 0.17
N PRO A 21 -4.71 -5.52 0.23
CA PRO A 21 -5.30 -4.41 0.96
C PRO A 21 -6.71 -4.09 0.47
N THR A 22 -7.56 -3.73 1.41
CA THR A 22 -8.91 -3.25 1.14
C THR A 22 -8.92 -1.74 0.94
N ALA A 23 -9.96 -1.22 0.29
CA ALA A 23 -10.11 0.22 0.03
C ALA A 23 -10.01 1.09 1.30
N ASN A 24 -10.47 0.56 2.44
CA ASN A 24 -10.48 1.27 3.72
C ASN A 24 -9.06 1.59 4.24
N GLU A 25 -8.07 0.79 3.86
CA GLU A 25 -6.68 0.95 4.31
C GLU A 25 -5.97 2.12 3.61
N PHE A 26 -6.54 2.62 2.52
CA PHE A 26 -6.04 3.80 1.80
C PHE A 26 -6.69 5.11 2.24
N VAL A 27 -7.76 5.06 3.05
CA VAL A 27 -8.42 6.27 3.59
C VAL A 27 -7.43 7.17 4.36
N PRO A 28 -6.53 6.65 5.21
CA PRO A 28 -5.50 7.47 5.85
C PRO A 28 -4.56 8.14 4.86
N CYS A 29 -4.20 7.48 3.76
CA CYS A 29 -3.33 8.05 2.72
C CYS A 29 -3.98 9.26 2.04
N LYS A 30 -5.29 9.19 1.75
CA LYS A 30 -6.04 10.33 1.21
C LYS A 30 -6.09 11.49 2.21
N LYS A 31 -6.39 11.21 3.48
CA LYS A 31 -6.44 12.25 4.53
C LYS A 31 -5.10 12.95 4.73
N LEU A 32 -4.00 12.18 4.71
CA LEU A 32 -2.64 12.71 4.77
C LEU A 32 -2.37 13.67 3.61
N ALA A 33 -2.65 13.23 2.38
CA ALA A 33 -2.41 14.02 1.18
C ALA A 33 -3.16 15.35 1.19
N VAL A 34 -4.45 15.32 1.58
CA VAL A 34 -5.28 16.53 1.67
C VAL A 34 -4.73 17.49 2.72
N LYS A 35 -4.44 17.01 3.94
CA LYS A 35 -3.87 17.88 4.99
C LYS A 35 -2.53 18.49 4.59
N LEU A 36 -1.70 17.72 3.90
CA LEU A 36 -0.39 18.19 3.45
C LEU A 36 -0.52 19.24 2.35
N LEU A 37 -1.52 19.09 1.48
CA LEU A 37 -1.85 20.07 0.45
C LEU A 37 -2.39 21.35 1.06
N GLU A 38 -3.35 21.25 1.97
CA GLU A 38 -3.95 22.39 2.68
C GLU A 38 -2.87 23.20 3.42
N HIS A 39 -1.99 22.51 4.16
CA HIS A 39 -0.92 23.18 4.89
C HIS A 39 0.07 23.88 3.96
N CYS A 40 0.51 23.21 2.90
CA CYS A 40 1.44 23.78 1.95
C CYS A 40 0.85 25.00 1.21
N LEU A 41 -0.42 24.92 0.82
CA LEU A 41 -1.13 26.05 0.20
C LEU A 41 -1.34 27.22 1.16
N ALA A 42 -1.48 26.94 2.46
CA ALA A 42 -1.59 27.99 3.47
C ALA A 42 -0.25 28.74 3.70
N ASP A 43 0.87 28.07 3.42
CA ASP A 43 2.22 28.63 3.57
C ASP A 43 2.74 29.26 2.25
N ASP A 44 1.91 29.36 1.21
CA ASP A 44 2.26 29.85 -0.14
C ASP A 44 3.55 29.21 -0.72
N GLU A 45 3.78 27.93 -0.38
CA GLU A 45 4.93 27.18 -0.90
C GLU A 45 4.71 26.74 -2.37
N ASP A 46 5.80 26.64 -3.12
CA ASP A 46 5.76 26.04 -4.46
C ASP A 46 5.63 24.50 -4.39
N HIS A 47 5.18 23.89 -5.49
CA HIS A 47 5.10 22.43 -5.66
C HIS A 47 4.19 21.68 -4.67
N CYS A 48 3.22 22.35 -4.02
CA CYS A 48 2.31 21.74 -3.04
C CYS A 48 1.58 20.51 -3.55
N TRP A 49 1.10 20.55 -4.79
CA TRP A 49 0.49 19.40 -5.44
C TRP A 49 1.45 18.20 -5.50
N GLN A 50 2.69 18.44 -5.92
CA GLN A 50 3.68 17.39 -6.09
C GLN A 50 4.11 16.82 -4.73
N ARG A 51 4.24 17.66 -3.70
CA ARG A 51 4.53 17.26 -2.32
C ARG A 51 3.41 16.37 -1.77
N SER A 52 2.15 16.80 -1.90
CA SER A 52 0.96 16.04 -1.48
C SER A 52 0.85 14.70 -2.21
N LYS A 53 1.02 14.71 -3.54
CA LYS A 53 1.00 13.51 -4.37
C LYS A 53 2.08 12.51 -3.98
N ASN A 54 3.32 12.97 -3.76
CA ASN A 54 4.41 12.09 -3.35
C ASN A 54 4.15 11.46 -1.97
N ALA A 55 3.57 12.21 -1.03
CA ALA A 55 3.19 11.68 0.28
C ALA A 55 2.08 10.63 0.17
N HIS A 56 1.07 10.87 -0.68
CA HIS A 56 0.03 9.89 -0.99
C HIS A 56 0.62 8.61 -1.57
N ASP A 57 1.40 8.71 -2.65
CA ASP A 57 1.94 7.56 -3.37
C ASP A 57 2.87 6.72 -2.47
N LYS A 58 3.63 7.38 -1.60
CA LYS A 58 4.44 6.71 -0.58
C LYS A 58 3.57 5.94 0.42
N CYS A 59 2.56 6.58 0.99
CA CYS A 59 1.64 5.92 1.93
C CYS A 59 0.97 4.70 1.30
N VAL A 60 0.46 4.83 0.08
CA VAL A 60 -0.15 3.72 -0.66
C VAL A 60 0.87 2.59 -0.85
N SER A 61 2.10 2.90 -1.25
CA SER A 61 3.18 1.91 -1.38
C SER A 61 3.43 1.16 -0.07
N ASP A 62 3.41 1.86 1.06
CA ASP A 62 3.65 1.26 2.37
C ASP A 62 2.48 0.36 2.82
N VAL A 63 1.23 0.74 2.52
CA VAL A 63 0.04 -0.14 2.71
C VAL A 63 0.18 -1.43 1.90
N PHE A 64 0.65 -1.35 0.66
CA PHE A 64 0.87 -2.57 -0.13
C PHE A 64 2.02 -3.42 0.41
N LYS A 65 3.12 -2.80 0.87
CA LYS A 65 4.24 -3.54 1.47
C LYS A 65 3.83 -4.25 2.77
N SER A 66 2.94 -3.66 3.57
CA SER A 66 2.47 -4.31 4.80
C SER A 66 1.69 -5.58 4.55
N HIS A 67 1.12 -5.75 3.34
CA HIS A 67 0.37 -6.95 2.94
C HIS A 67 1.20 -8.05 2.27
N ARG A 68 2.54 -7.95 2.32
CA ARG A 68 3.51 -9.02 1.99
C ARG A 68 3.31 -9.73 0.64
N ASP A 69 2.71 -9.10 -0.37
CA ASP A 69 2.71 -9.62 -1.74
C ASP A 69 3.62 -8.76 -2.66
N PRO A 70 4.90 -9.16 -2.81
CA PRO A 70 5.82 -8.53 -3.75
C PRO A 70 5.33 -8.60 -5.21
N ALA A 71 4.64 -9.67 -5.59
CA ALA A 71 4.16 -9.85 -6.96
C ALA A 71 3.06 -8.84 -7.30
N TYR A 72 2.19 -8.53 -6.33
CA TYR A 72 1.20 -7.47 -6.47
C TYR A 72 1.86 -6.09 -6.68
N LEU A 73 2.89 -5.77 -5.90
CA LEU A 73 3.62 -4.50 -6.01
C LEU A 73 4.28 -4.33 -7.39
N GLU A 74 4.83 -5.41 -7.94
CA GLU A 74 5.43 -5.41 -9.28
C GLU A 74 4.37 -5.28 -10.38
N ALA A 75 3.27 -6.04 -10.29
CA ALA A 75 2.16 -5.96 -11.23
C ALA A 75 1.58 -4.54 -11.29
N ARG A 76 1.41 -3.89 -10.14
CA ARG A 76 0.93 -2.50 -10.10
C ARG A 76 1.92 -1.52 -10.74
N LYS A 77 3.22 -1.64 -10.44
CA LYS A 77 4.26 -0.81 -11.07
C LYS A 77 4.28 -0.99 -12.59
N GLN A 78 4.07 -2.21 -13.08
CA GLN A 78 3.98 -2.48 -14.51
C GLN A 78 2.74 -1.85 -15.13
N ALA A 79 1.57 -2.00 -14.50
CA ALA A 79 0.33 -1.36 -14.96
C ALA A 79 0.45 0.18 -15.00
N GLU A 80 1.06 0.79 -13.97
CA GLU A 80 1.33 2.23 -13.94
C GLU A 80 2.29 2.68 -15.06
N LYS A 81 3.32 1.87 -15.38
CA LYS A 81 4.22 2.16 -16.51
C LYS A 81 3.48 2.06 -17.84
N GLN A 82 2.68 1.03 -18.05
CA GLN A 82 1.89 0.84 -19.28
C GLN A 82 0.91 1.99 -19.48
N LEU A 83 0.22 2.43 -18.43
CA LEU A 83 -0.67 3.60 -18.50
C LEU A 83 0.08 4.89 -18.86
N LYS A 84 1.32 5.07 -18.38
CA LYS A 84 2.17 6.22 -18.76
C LYS A 84 2.65 6.15 -20.20
N GLU A 85 2.96 4.96 -20.69
CA GLU A 85 3.35 4.72 -22.09
C GLU A 85 2.17 4.94 -23.05
N GLN A 86 0.97 4.49 -22.67
CA GLN A 86 -0.25 4.67 -23.46
C GLN A 86 -0.73 6.14 -23.50
N ASN A 87 -0.48 6.92 -22.46
CA ASN A 87 -0.84 8.34 -22.39
C ASN A 87 0.29 9.28 -22.81
N LYS A 88 1.38 8.75 -23.39
CA LYS A 88 2.44 9.60 -23.95
C LYS A 88 1.95 10.16 -25.29
N PRO A 89 1.97 11.50 -25.50
CA PRO A 89 1.53 12.12 -26.75
C PRO A 89 2.43 11.79 -27.93
#